data_AF-A0A4Q3V909-F1
#
_entry.id   AF-A0A4Q3V909-F1
#
_cell.length_a   1.000
_cell.length_b   1.000
_cell.length_c   1.000
_cell.angle_alpha   90.00
_cell.angle_beta   90.00
_cell.angle_gamma   90.00
#
_symmetry.space_group_name_H-M   'P 1'
#
loop_
_entity.id
_entity.type
_entity.pdbx_description
1 polymer ?
#
loop_
_entity_poly.entity_id
_entity_poly.type
_entity_poly.pdbx_seq_one_letter_code
_entity_poly.pdbx_strand_id
1 'polypeptide(L)' 'MQTAFNPSVRITLPPTELGDYDFLRATYEALLRASSPDAAAIDAAFDALDAAHERFRAAHQRRVRNPEGVH' A
#
# COMPACT_ATOMS: atom_id res chain seq x y z
N MET A 1 28.87 -13.19 7.00
CA MET A 1 27.60 -13.56 6.37
C MET A 1 26.73 -12.31 6.31
N GLN A 2 26.72 -11.61 5.17
CA GLN A 2 25.90 -10.41 4.95
C GLN A 2 24.80 -10.78 3.96
N THR A 3 23.55 -10.78 4.41
CA THR A 3 22.39 -10.90 3.53
C THR A 3 22.26 -9.60 2.75
N ALA A 4 22.61 -9.64 1.48
CA ALA A 4 22.44 -8.52 0.56
C ALA A 4 20.94 -8.15 0.49
N PHE A 5 20.62 -6.95 0.94
CA PHE A 5 19.33 -6.32 0.66
C PHE A 5 19.25 -6.17 -0.86
N ASN A 6 18.38 -6.95 -1.52
CA ASN A 6 18.24 -6.91 -2.98
C ASN A 6 17.27 -5.76 -3.34
N PRO A 7 17.74 -4.62 -3.87
CA PRO A 7 16.89 -3.45 -4.14
C PRO A 7 16.03 -3.60 -5.42
N SER A 8 15.95 -4.80 -6.00
CA SER A 8 15.43 -5.00 -7.36
C SER A 8 13.93 -5.28 -7.45
N VAL A 9 13.21 -5.33 -6.33
CA VAL A 9 11.74 -5.32 -6.39
C VAL A 9 11.27 -3.89 -6.55
N ARG A 10 11.46 -3.33 -7.74
CA ARG A 10 10.68 -2.18 -8.17
C ARG A 10 9.25 -2.67 -8.36
N ILE A 11 8.45 -2.57 -7.30
CA ILE A 11 7.01 -2.71 -7.42
C ILE A 11 6.54 -1.53 -8.28
N THR A 12 6.50 -1.72 -9.61
CA THR A 12 5.86 -0.78 -10.51
C THR A 12 4.36 -0.91 -10.26
N LEU A 13 3.86 -0.11 -9.33
CA LEU A 13 2.45 0.04 -9.09
C LEU A 13 1.83 0.80 -10.26
N PRO A 14 0.62 0.43 -10.70
CA PRO A 14 -0.14 1.29 -11.58
C PRO A 14 -0.22 2.69 -10.94
N PRO A 15 -0.03 3.78 -11.71
CA PRO A 15 -0.02 5.14 -11.17
C PRO A 15 -1.33 5.48 -10.42
N THR A 16 -2.44 4.84 -10.79
CA THR A 16 -3.73 4.96 -10.10
C THR A 16 -3.69 4.38 -8.69
N GLU A 17 -3.16 3.16 -8.50
CA GLU A 17 -3.13 2.52 -7.17
C GLU A 17 -2.15 3.21 -6.21
N LEU A 18 -1.04 3.76 -6.73
CA LEU A 18 -0.13 4.58 -5.93
C LEU A 18 -0.81 5.90 -5.49
N GLY A 19 -1.56 6.54 -6.40
CA GLY A 19 -2.33 7.74 -6.09
C GLY A 19 -3.43 7.51 -5.05
N ASP A 20 -4.15 6.39 -5.13
CA ASP A 20 -5.16 6.02 -4.14
C ASP A 20 -4.56 5.79 -2.75
N TYR A 21 -3.38 5.16 -2.67
CA TYR A 21 -2.68 4.93 -1.41
C TYR A 21 -2.18 6.23 -0.77
N ASP A 22 -1.57 7.12 -1.55
CA ASP A 22 -1.10 8.43 -1.05
C ASP A 22 -2.28 9.29 -0.57
N PHE A 23 -3.41 9.23 -1.29
CA PHE A 23 -4.65 9.90 -0.86
C PHE A 23 -5.15 9.34 0.48
N LEU A 24 -5.30 8.02 0.61
CA LEU A 24 -5.74 7.36 1.85
C LEU A 24 -4.82 7.69 3.03
N ARG A 25 -3.50 7.69 2.80
CA ARG A 25 -2.52 8.05 3.82
C ARG A 25 -2.67 9.51 4.25
N ALA A 26 -2.80 10.44 3.30
CA ALA A 26 -3.00 11.85 3.61
C ALA A 26 -4.30 12.08 4.39
N THR A 27 -5.38 11.38 4.05
CA THR A 27 -6.64 11.42 4.80
C THR A 27 -6.48 10.93 6.23
N TYR A 28 -5.83 9.78 6.43
CA TYR A 28 -5.56 9.24 7.77
C TYR A 28 -4.71 10.21 8.61
N GLU A 29 -3.63 10.75 8.04
CA GLU A 29 -2.77 11.73 8.72
C GLU A 29 -3.51 13.03 9.07
N ALA A 30 -4.46 13.47 8.22
CA ALA A 30 -5.28 14.65 8.48
C ALA A 30 -6.28 14.40 9.62
N LEU A 31 -6.91 13.23 9.66
CA LEU A 31 -7.84 12.84 10.73
C LEU A 31 -7.14 12.77 12.09
N LEU A 32 -5.92 12.22 12.13
CA LEU A 32 -5.12 12.18 13.35
C LEU A 32 -4.70 13.57 13.86
N ARG A 33 -4.54 14.54 12.95
CA ARG A 33 -4.15 15.92 13.29
C ARG A 33 -5.34 16.85 13.51
N ALA A 34 -6.57 16.36 13.33
CA ALA A 34 -7.77 17.17 13.51
C ALA A 34 -7.91 17.61 14.97
N SER A 35 -8.37 18.84 15.20
CA SER A 35 -8.60 19.37 16.55
C SER A 35 -9.63 18.59 17.36
N SER A 36 -10.51 17.84 16.67
CA SER A 36 -11.45 16.90 17.27
C SER A 36 -11.39 15.58 16.48
N PRO A 37 -10.51 14.65 16.86
CA PRO A 37 -10.36 13.38 16.14
C PRO A 37 -11.63 12.52 16.29
N ASP A 38 -12.20 12.12 15.16
CA ASP A 38 -13.30 11.15 15.11
C ASP A 38 -12.71 9.74 15.00
N ALA A 39 -12.86 8.97 16.07
CA ALA A 39 -12.34 7.61 16.14
C ALA A 39 -12.91 6.70 15.05
N ALA A 40 -14.21 6.84 14.72
CA ALA A 40 -14.83 6.00 13.69
C ALA A 40 -14.28 6.34 12.28
N ALA A 41 -14.00 7.61 12.03
CA ALA A 41 -13.38 8.03 10.77
C ALA A 41 -11.92 7.56 10.67
N ILE A 42 -11.18 7.57 11.78
CA ILE A 42 -9.79 7.09 11.85
C ILE A 42 -9.75 5.57 11.60
N ASP A 43 -10.62 4.80 12.25
CA ASP A 43 -10.70 3.34 12.07
C ASP A 43 -11.06 3.00 10.62
N ALA A 44 -12.05 3.68 10.03
CA ALA A 44 -12.40 3.47 8.62
C ALA A 44 -11.25 3.80 7.65
N ALA A 45 -10.48 4.85 7.93
CA ALA A 45 -9.31 5.21 7.14
C ALA A 45 -8.17 4.18 7.31
N PHE A 46 -8.00 3.62 8.50
CA PHE A 46 -7.03 2.56 8.76
C PHE A 46 -7.40 1.27 8.03
N ASP A 47 -8.67 0.83 8.10
CA ASP A 47 -9.16 -0.35 7.37
C ASP A 47 -8.97 -0.22 5.86
N ALA A 48 -9.19 0.98 5.32
CA ALA A 48 -8.98 1.25 3.89
C ALA A 48 -7.50 1.18 3.48
N LEU A 49 -6.58 1.64 4.35
CA LEU A 49 -5.14 1.50 4.15
C LEU A 49 -4.69 0.03 4.21
N ASP A 50 -5.22 -0.75 5.15
CA ASP A 50 -4.91 -2.17 5.28
C ASP A 50 -5.40 -2.97 4.07
N ALA A 51 -6.62 -2.69 3.60
CA ALA A 51 -7.16 -3.28 2.37
C ALA A 51 -6.32 -2.94 1.14
N ALA A 52 -5.82 -1.69 1.02
CA ALA A 52 -4.90 -1.31 -0.05
C ALA A 52 -3.57 -2.07 0.06
N HIS A 53 -3.04 -2.24 1.28
CA HIS A 53 -1.82 -3.00 1.54
C HIS A 53 -1.96 -4.47 1.13
N GLU A 54 -3.07 -5.11 1.47
CA GLU A 54 -3.35 -6.50 1.09
C GLU A 54 -3.50 -6.67 -0.43
N ARG A 55 -4.09 -5.70 -1.14
CA ARG A 55 -4.11 -5.69 -2.62
C ARG A 55 -2.71 -5.61 -3.21
N PHE A 56 -1.84 -4.75 -2.66
CA PHE A 56 -0.44 -4.67 -3.08
C PHE A 56 0.31 -5.97 -2.82
N ARG A 57 0.11 -6.58 -1.64
CA ARG A 57 0.72 -7.87 -1.29
C ARG A 57 0.28 -8.97 -2.25
N ALA A 58 -1.02 -9.04 -2.55
CA ALA A 58 -1.58 -10.00 -3.50
C ALA A 58 -1.05 -9.77 -4.94
N ALA A 59 -0.99 -8.52 -5.39
CA ALA A 59 -0.44 -8.17 -6.69
C ALA A 59 1.05 -8.53 -6.79
N HIS A 60 1.82 -8.23 -5.75
CA HIS A 60 3.22 -8.60 -5.64
C HIS A 60 3.42 -10.12 -5.64
N GLN A 61 2.65 -10.86 -4.86
CA GLN A 61 2.70 -12.33 -4.84
C GLN A 61 2.34 -12.96 -6.18
N ARG A 62 1.34 -12.41 -6.91
CA ARG A 62 1.03 -12.85 -8.27
C ARG A 62 2.21 -12.63 -9.23
N ARG A 63 2.91 -11.50 -9.13
CA ARG A 63 4.11 -11.22 -9.94
C ARG A 63 5.30 -12.11 -9.56
N VAL A 64 5.52 -12.36 -8.28
CA VAL A 64 6.62 -13.24 -7.80
C VAL A 64 6.35 -14.70 -8.13
N ARG A 65 5.09 -15.16 -8.09
CA ARG A 65 4.70 -16.53 -8.44
C ARG A 65 4.69 -16.77 -9.96
N ASN A 66 4.57 -15.72 -10.77
CA ASN A 66 4.61 -15.80 -12.23
C ASN A 66 5.73 -14.91 -12.80
N PRO A 67 7.01 -15.31 -12.66
CA PRO A 67 8.13 -14.56 -13.26
C PRO A 67 8.16 -14.64 -14.80
N GLU A 68 7.34 -15.51 -15.41
CA GLU A 68 7.34 -15.79 -16.85
C GLU A 68 5.97 -15.46 -17.44
N GLY A 69 5.80 -14.24 -17.92
CA GLY A 69 4.81 -13.88 -18.93
C GLY A 69 5.50 -13.74 -20.28
N VAL A 70 6.22 -14.77 -20.71
CA VAL A 70 6.73 -14.91 -22.08
C VAL A 70 5.82 -15.91 -22.78
N HIS A 71 4.86 -15.41 -23.55
CA HIS A 71 4.28 -16.07 -24.72
C HIS A 71 3.70 -15.02 -25.66
#